data_AF-A0A3N0GV34-F1
#
_entry.id   AF-A0A3N0GV34-F1
#
_cell.length_a   1.000
_cell.length_b   1.000
_cell.length_c   1.000
_cell.angle_alpha   90.00
_cell.angle_beta   90.00
_cell.angle_gamma   90.00
#
_symmetry.space_group_name_H-M   'P 1'
#
loop_
_entity.id
_entity.type
_entity.pdbx_description
1 polymer ?
#
loop_
_entity_poly.entity_id
_entity_poly.type
_entity_poly.pdbx_seq_one_letter_code
_entity_poly.pdbx_strand_id
1 'polypeptide(L)'
;MAGDSARDIARRQREKAARLERSAALWERGAQGEAATAAALATLSTRGWTTFHDVRWPGRQRANIDHVVVGPGGVFVIDSKNWTGDIRVSDGVLYQSGRRREREVASAADAALAVTQLLQGLPATPVLCFVRPEPIDVQARGVTICSTSNLAALLAAMPPILGPESIRRAVTILQWQLTSARRPVTAQSVSQAWPPPSPPQPRPPISRNVALRLGKAGCGLLLILVGLLFAVGLIGVVLKGIDAGATHSRNGGGDTPGASEPTFGEVVRVAATESHPALRVRADGVTRVAMTDLGVALHRGEHLVGVRYTIRNDGDRMWGAAVPYLSFSALLSNGQHAGVGSYAALPASELMPAAFNLRPGKAQRGLVVFAVPDGAKLVRVSVQTGLGSGESVEWLIP
;
A
#
# COMPACT_ATOMS: atom_id res chain seq x y z
N MET A 1 25.03 46.53 24.13
CA MET A 1 25.22 46.20 25.56
C MET A 1 25.56 44.71 25.68
N ALA A 2 26.20 44.29 26.78
CA ALA A 2 26.39 42.86 27.04
C ALA A 2 25.02 42.16 27.17
N GLY A 3 24.84 41.01 26.51
CA GLY A 3 23.60 40.23 26.56
C GLY A 3 22.59 40.47 25.43
N ASP A 4 22.77 41.49 24.59
CA ASP A 4 21.84 41.76 23.47
C ASP A 4 21.84 40.64 22.44
N SER A 5 23.01 40.06 22.14
CA SER A 5 23.14 38.89 21.26
C SER A 5 22.39 37.65 21.81
N ALA A 6 22.43 37.41 23.13
CA ALA A 6 21.71 36.31 23.74
C ALA A 6 20.19 36.53 23.72
N ARG A 7 19.73 37.77 23.94
CA ARG A 7 18.30 38.13 23.84
C ARG A 7 17.76 38.00 22.42
N ASP A 8 18.54 38.38 21.42
CA ASP A 8 18.17 38.23 20.00
C ASP A 8 18.08 36.75 19.59
N ILE A 9 19.01 35.91 20.03
CA ILE A 9 18.93 34.45 19.82
C ILE A 9 17.66 33.89 20.48
N ALA A 10 17.38 34.27 21.74
CA ALA A 10 16.17 33.84 22.43
C ALA A 10 14.88 34.28 21.72
N ARG A 11 14.83 35.51 21.17
CA ARG A 11 13.72 36.01 20.36
C ARG A 11 13.50 35.14 19.12
N ARG A 12 14.55 34.90 18.33
CA ARG A 12 14.47 34.07 17.11
C ARG A 12 14.02 32.64 17.41
N GLN A 13 14.47 32.07 18.53
CA GLN A 13 14.03 30.73 18.95
C GLN A 13 12.53 30.71 19.30
N ARG A 14 12.03 31.72 20.01
CA ARG A 14 10.58 31.84 20.31
C ARG A 14 9.74 32.03 19.04
N GLU A 15 10.18 32.86 18.11
CA GLU A 15 9.50 33.05 16.82
C GLU A 15 9.46 31.75 16.01
N LYS A 16 10.58 31.00 15.99
CA LYS A 16 10.64 29.68 15.37
C LYS A 16 9.69 28.68 16.04
N ALA A 17 9.66 28.63 17.37
CA ALA A 17 8.75 27.77 18.12
C ALA A 17 7.29 28.09 17.79
N ALA A 18 6.90 29.37 17.87
CA ALA A 18 5.53 29.80 17.53
C ALA A 18 5.14 29.47 16.08
N ARG A 19 6.09 29.51 15.13
CA ARG A 19 5.83 29.08 13.75
C ARG A 19 5.61 27.57 13.65
N LEU A 20 6.39 26.77 14.39
CA LEU A 20 6.25 25.31 14.42
C LEU A 20 4.92 24.91 15.07
N GLU A 21 4.53 25.56 16.17
CA GLU A 21 3.23 25.36 16.84
C GLU A 21 2.06 25.66 15.90
N ARG A 22 2.08 26.80 15.20
CA ARG A 22 1.05 27.11 14.19
C ARG A 22 1.01 26.07 13.07
N SER A 23 2.17 25.57 12.64
CA SER A 23 2.24 24.50 11.64
C SER A 23 1.63 23.20 12.17
N ALA A 24 1.94 22.81 13.41
CA ALA A 24 1.40 21.61 14.04
C ALA A 24 -0.13 21.68 14.16
N ALA A 25 -0.67 22.81 14.62
CA ALA A 25 -2.12 23.01 14.72
C ALA A 25 -2.84 22.91 13.36
N LEU A 26 -2.19 23.31 12.26
CA LEU A 26 -2.74 23.13 10.91
C LEU A 26 -2.76 21.65 10.50
N TRP A 27 -1.71 20.89 10.81
CA TRP A 27 -1.66 19.44 10.56
C TRP A 27 -2.70 18.68 11.40
N GLU A 28 -2.83 19.01 12.68
CA GLU A 28 -3.83 18.43 13.58
C GLU A 28 -5.25 18.69 13.09
N ARG A 29 -5.54 19.93 12.64
CA ARG A 29 -6.84 20.26 12.06
C ARG A 29 -7.14 19.47 10.79
N GLY A 30 -6.12 19.26 9.95
CA GLY A 30 -6.20 18.39 8.76
C GLY A 30 -6.58 16.96 9.14
N ALA A 31 -5.81 16.36 10.06
CA ALA A 31 -6.05 14.99 10.55
C ALA A 31 -7.43 14.82 11.20
N GLN A 32 -7.91 15.82 11.96
CA GLN A 32 -9.28 15.83 12.50
C GLN A 32 -10.33 15.82 11.38
N GLY A 33 -10.06 16.51 10.27
CA GLY A 33 -10.96 16.54 9.14
C GLY A 33 -11.05 15.21 8.41
N GLU A 34 -9.90 14.59 8.15
CA GLU A 34 -9.83 13.24 7.57
C GLU A 34 -10.54 12.21 8.46
N ALA A 35 -10.35 12.28 9.78
CA ALA A 35 -11.02 11.40 10.73
C ALA A 35 -12.55 11.57 10.72
N ALA A 36 -13.04 12.83 10.66
CA ALA A 36 -14.46 13.12 10.59
C ALA A 36 -15.11 12.61 9.29
N THR A 37 -14.43 12.78 8.14
CA THR A 37 -14.88 12.24 6.86
C THR A 37 -14.86 10.71 6.87
N ALA A 38 -13.82 10.08 7.41
CA ALA A 38 -13.75 8.63 7.55
C ALA A 38 -14.90 8.07 8.40
N ALA A 39 -15.26 8.75 9.49
CA ALA A 39 -16.41 8.38 10.32
C ALA A 39 -17.74 8.45 9.55
N ALA A 40 -17.94 9.49 8.73
CA ALA A 40 -19.13 9.59 7.87
C ALA A 40 -19.18 8.43 6.85
N LEU A 41 -18.05 8.10 6.24
CA LEU A 41 -17.93 7.02 5.26
C LEU A 41 -18.09 5.62 5.86
N ALA A 42 -17.74 5.40 7.12
CA ALA A 42 -17.87 4.11 7.79
C ALA A 42 -19.32 3.59 7.81
N THR A 43 -20.31 4.49 7.72
CA THR A 43 -21.73 4.15 7.64
C THR A 43 -22.12 3.43 6.34
N LEU A 44 -21.27 3.50 5.30
CA LEU A 44 -21.49 2.86 3.99
C LEU A 44 -20.95 1.43 3.91
N SER A 45 -20.03 1.03 4.78
CA SER A 45 -19.35 -0.27 4.70
C SER A 45 -20.32 -1.46 4.75
N THR A 46 -21.40 -1.34 5.51
CA THR A 46 -22.45 -2.37 5.60
C THR A 46 -23.34 -2.47 4.36
N ARG A 47 -23.17 -1.56 3.39
CA ARG A 47 -24.00 -1.42 2.18
C ARG A 47 -23.24 -1.77 0.89
N GLY A 48 -22.17 -2.56 0.99
CA GLY A 48 -21.38 -2.99 -0.16
C GLY A 48 -20.41 -1.94 -0.72
N TRP A 49 -20.08 -0.92 0.08
CA TRP A 49 -19.06 0.07 -0.24
C TRP A 49 -17.72 -0.30 0.42
N THR A 50 -16.63 -0.03 -0.28
CA THR A 50 -15.27 -0.20 0.23
C THR A 50 -14.56 1.16 0.21
N THR A 51 -13.93 1.51 1.32
CA THR A 51 -13.21 2.77 1.47
C THR A 51 -11.73 2.52 1.74
N PHE A 52 -10.88 3.22 1.02
CA PHE A 52 -9.45 3.30 1.24
C PHE A 52 -9.13 4.67 1.83
N HIS A 53 -8.38 4.70 2.93
CA HIS A 53 -7.99 5.93 3.61
C HIS A 53 -6.47 6.15 3.54
N ASP A 54 -6.05 7.41 3.47
CA ASP A 54 -4.66 7.86 3.47
C ASP A 54 -3.80 7.07 2.49
N VAL A 55 -4.17 7.15 1.22
CA VAL A 55 -3.54 6.36 0.17
C VAL A 55 -2.62 7.19 -0.71
N ARG A 56 -1.65 6.56 -1.36
CA ARG A 56 -0.70 7.29 -2.20
C ARG A 56 -1.41 7.93 -3.39
N TRP A 57 -1.00 9.13 -3.75
CA TRP A 57 -1.41 9.74 -5.01
C TRP A 57 -0.62 9.12 -6.18
N PRO A 58 -1.28 8.45 -7.16
CA PRO A 58 -0.60 7.89 -8.33
C PRO A 58 0.23 8.92 -9.10
N GLY A 59 1.52 8.65 -9.30
CA GLY A 59 2.42 9.58 -9.99
C GLY A 59 2.97 10.73 -9.13
N ARG A 60 2.59 10.86 -7.86
CA ARG A 60 3.13 11.88 -6.93
C ARG A 60 3.68 11.25 -5.65
N GLN A 61 5.01 11.12 -5.55
CA GLN A 61 5.68 10.39 -4.46
C GLN A 61 5.52 10.98 -3.05
N ARG A 62 5.14 12.26 -2.92
CA ARG A 62 5.04 13.00 -1.65
C ARG A 62 3.64 13.55 -1.39
N ALA A 63 2.63 13.04 -2.09
CA ALA A 63 1.25 13.44 -1.92
C ALA A 63 0.39 12.20 -1.69
N ASN A 64 -0.62 12.37 -0.85
CA ASN A 64 -1.62 11.35 -0.56
C ASN A 64 -2.99 11.84 -1.03
N ILE A 65 -3.89 10.89 -1.17
CA ILE A 65 -5.31 11.08 -1.37
C ILE A 65 -5.97 10.66 -0.05
N ASP A 66 -6.79 11.53 0.52
CA ASP A 66 -7.39 11.27 1.83
C ASP A 66 -8.26 10.03 1.78
N HIS A 67 -9.22 9.96 0.84
CA HIS A 67 -10.07 8.78 0.67
C HIS A 67 -10.37 8.43 -0.78
N VAL A 68 -10.45 7.13 -1.06
CA VAL A 68 -11.04 6.59 -2.29
C VAL A 68 -12.15 5.63 -1.89
N VAL A 69 -13.34 5.80 -2.46
CA VAL A 69 -14.53 5.03 -2.12
C VAL A 69 -15.05 4.33 -3.37
N VAL A 70 -15.33 3.04 -3.27
CA VAL A 70 -15.84 2.22 -4.37
C VAL A 70 -17.14 1.54 -3.95
N GLY A 71 -18.17 1.62 -4.77
CA GLY A 71 -19.42 0.91 -4.54
C GLY A 71 -20.32 0.91 -5.78
N PRO A 72 -21.60 0.52 -5.62
CA PRO A 72 -22.55 0.44 -6.73
C PRO A 72 -22.67 1.76 -7.53
N GLY A 73 -22.59 2.89 -6.84
CA GLY A 73 -22.69 4.22 -7.44
C GLY A 73 -21.49 4.68 -8.25
N GLY A 74 -20.36 3.95 -8.22
CA GLY A 74 -19.12 4.35 -8.90
C GLY A 74 -17.88 4.36 -7.99
N VAL A 75 -16.86 5.07 -8.46
CA VAL A 75 -15.62 5.36 -7.71
C VAL A 75 -15.58 6.85 -7.39
N PHE A 76 -15.22 7.19 -6.17
CA PHE A 76 -15.15 8.57 -5.68
C PHE A 76 -13.80 8.82 -5.03
N VAL A 77 -13.19 9.96 -5.33
CA VAL A 77 -11.96 10.44 -4.71
C VAL A 77 -12.31 11.64 -3.86
N ILE A 78 -12.13 11.51 -2.55
CA ILE A 78 -12.64 12.46 -1.56
C ILE A 78 -11.45 13.10 -0.86
N ASP A 79 -11.41 14.43 -0.87
CA ASP A 79 -10.44 15.27 -0.17
C ASP A 79 -11.16 16.01 0.98
N SER A 80 -10.62 15.88 2.19
CA SER A 80 -11.25 16.32 3.45
C SER A 80 -10.83 17.74 3.80
N LYS A 81 -11.81 18.63 3.98
CA LYS A 81 -11.59 20.05 4.30
C LYS A 81 -12.20 20.43 5.64
N ASN A 82 -11.35 20.62 6.63
CA ASN A 82 -11.73 21.19 7.93
C ASN A 82 -11.48 22.71 7.94
N TRP A 83 -12.24 23.43 7.12
CA TRP A 83 -12.12 24.88 6.98
C TRP A 83 -13.06 25.62 7.91
N THR A 84 -12.58 26.77 8.42
CA THR A 84 -13.41 27.74 9.13
C THR A 84 -13.87 28.85 8.18
N GLY A 85 -14.94 29.54 8.57
CA GLY A 85 -15.50 30.68 7.83
C GLY A 85 -16.57 30.27 6.82
N ASP A 86 -17.00 31.26 6.03
CA ASP A 86 -18.03 31.09 5.01
C ASP A 86 -17.49 30.28 3.82
N ILE A 87 -18.22 29.24 3.42
CA ILE A 87 -17.96 28.44 2.23
C ILE A 87 -19.09 28.67 1.25
N ARG A 88 -18.76 29.22 0.09
CA ARG A 88 -19.74 29.54 -0.96
C ARG A 88 -19.21 29.10 -2.31
N VAL A 89 -20.10 28.60 -3.16
CA VAL A 89 -19.85 28.47 -4.59
C VAL A 89 -20.67 29.51 -5.32
N SER A 90 -20.03 30.28 -6.21
CA SER A 90 -20.68 31.23 -7.11
C SER A 90 -20.09 31.07 -8.49
N ASP A 91 -20.95 30.96 -9.52
CA ASP A 91 -20.54 30.80 -10.92
C ASP A 91 -19.54 29.64 -11.13
N GLY A 92 -19.74 28.55 -10.38
CA GLY A 92 -18.89 27.37 -10.40
C GLY A 92 -17.49 27.54 -9.78
N VAL A 93 -17.25 28.63 -9.04
CA VAL A 93 -15.99 28.94 -8.33
C VAL A 93 -16.18 28.77 -6.83
N LEU A 94 -15.26 28.06 -6.17
CA LEU A 94 -15.27 27.86 -4.72
C LEU A 94 -14.60 29.04 -4.00
N TYR A 95 -15.30 29.57 -3.00
CA TYR A 95 -14.82 30.64 -2.13
C TYR A 95 -14.78 30.19 -0.67
N GLN A 96 -13.73 30.62 0.04
CA GLN A 96 -13.63 30.58 1.50
C GLN A 96 -13.41 32.00 2.01
N SER A 97 -14.36 32.53 2.78
CA SER A 97 -14.32 33.89 3.33
C SER A 97 -13.91 34.94 2.28
N GLY A 98 -14.54 34.89 1.10
CA GLY A 98 -14.30 35.79 -0.03
C GLY A 98 -13.07 35.48 -0.89
N ARG A 99 -12.22 34.50 -0.51
CA ARG A 99 -11.03 34.12 -1.29
C ARG A 99 -11.31 32.91 -2.17
N ARG A 100 -10.91 32.98 -3.44
CA ARG A 100 -11.00 31.86 -4.39
C ARG A 100 -10.13 30.69 -3.95
N ARG A 101 -10.63 29.46 -4.18
CA ARG A 101 -10.02 28.18 -3.81
C ARG A 101 -9.92 27.22 -5.00
N GLU A 102 -9.65 27.79 -6.18
CA GLU A 102 -9.53 27.03 -7.43
C GLU A 102 -8.38 26.02 -7.40
N ARG A 103 -7.33 26.27 -6.59
CA ARG A 103 -6.24 25.33 -6.42
C ARG A 103 -6.72 24.02 -5.80
N GLU A 104 -7.60 24.10 -4.80
CA GLU A 104 -8.13 22.94 -4.11
C GLU A 104 -9.12 22.17 -4.99
N VAL A 105 -9.95 22.89 -5.75
CA VAL A 105 -10.84 22.29 -6.76
C VAL A 105 -10.01 21.56 -7.83
N ALA A 106 -8.98 22.21 -8.40
CA ALA A 106 -8.12 21.60 -9.40
C ALA A 106 -7.35 20.39 -8.84
N SER A 107 -6.88 20.45 -7.60
CA SER A 107 -6.21 19.33 -6.93
C SER A 107 -7.14 18.13 -6.78
N ALA A 108 -8.40 18.33 -6.39
CA ALA A 108 -9.37 17.24 -6.30
C ALA A 108 -9.62 16.59 -7.68
N ALA A 109 -9.78 17.40 -8.73
CA ALA A 109 -9.94 16.91 -10.09
C ALA A 109 -8.71 16.11 -10.58
N ASP A 110 -7.50 16.60 -10.34
CA ASP A 110 -6.26 15.89 -10.68
C ASP A 110 -6.15 14.53 -9.97
N ALA A 111 -6.56 14.46 -8.69
CA ALA A 111 -6.53 13.23 -7.91
C ALA A 111 -7.50 12.19 -8.49
N ALA A 112 -8.71 12.61 -8.83
CA ALA A 112 -9.70 11.76 -9.49
C ALA A 112 -9.23 11.29 -10.87
N LEU A 113 -8.58 12.15 -11.66
CA LEU A 113 -8.01 11.75 -12.94
C LEU A 113 -6.89 10.71 -12.77
N ALA A 114 -6.02 10.89 -11.78
CA ALA A 114 -4.95 9.92 -11.50
C ALA A 114 -5.52 8.55 -11.10
N VAL A 115 -6.58 8.50 -10.29
CA VAL A 115 -7.28 7.25 -9.94
C VAL A 115 -8.01 6.66 -11.15
N THR A 116 -8.60 7.48 -12.01
CA THR A 116 -9.24 7.02 -13.25
C THR A 116 -8.25 6.33 -14.19
N GLN A 117 -7.06 6.91 -14.35
CA GLN A 117 -5.98 6.31 -15.16
C GLN A 117 -5.53 4.97 -14.57
N LEU A 118 -5.42 4.90 -13.24
CA LEU A 118 -5.07 3.68 -12.53
C LEU A 118 -6.09 2.56 -12.74
N LEU A 119 -7.36 2.92 -12.80
CA LEU A 119 -8.49 2.03 -13.04
C LEU A 119 -8.79 1.80 -14.53
N GLN A 120 -7.80 2.03 -15.40
CA GLN A 120 -7.88 1.76 -16.85
C GLN A 120 -9.08 2.46 -17.53
N GLY A 121 -9.39 3.68 -17.09
CA GLY A 121 -10.44 4.51 -17.69
C GLY A 121 -11.81 4.40 -17.02
N LEU A 122 -11.99 3.54 -16.00
CA LEU A 122 -13.18 3.61 -15.16
C LEU A 122 -13.22 4.97 -14.42
N PRO A 123 -14.22 5.84 -14.66
CA PRO A 123 -14.20 7.19 -14.10
C PRO A 123 -14.27 7.20 -12.57
N ALA A 124 -13.37 7.95 -11.95
CA ALA A 124 -13.45 8.33 -10.56
C ALA A 124 -13.97 9.76 -10.43
N THR A 125 -14.94 9.98 -9.55
CA THR A 125 -15.60 11.27 -9.35
C THR A 125 -14.88 12.06 -8.25
N PRO A 126 -14.42 13.30 -8.51
CA PRO A 126 -13.79 14.13 -7.49
C PRO A 126 -14.81 14.73 -6.51
N VAL A 127 -14.50 14.69 -5.23
CA VAL A 127 -15.33 15.20 -4.13
C VAL A 127 -14.48 16.01 -3.15
N LEU A 128 -14.93 17.22 -2.82
CA LEU A 128 -14.45 17.98 -1.67
C LEU A 128 -15.47 17.86 -0.53
N CYS A 129 -15.08 17.22 0.57
CA CYS A 129 -15.93 17.01 1.74
C CYS A 129 -15.55 17.98 2.87
N PHE A 130 -16.48 18.86 3.25
CA PHE A 130 -16.29 19.82 4.33
C PHE A 130 -16.76 19.29 5.68
N VAL A 131 -15.95 19.45 6.71
CA VAL A 131 -16.25 18.99 8.07
C VAL A 131 -17.19 19.97 8.76
N ARG A 132 -18.48 19.78 8.57
CA ARG A 132 -19.55 20.70 9.01
C ARG A 132 -20.88 19.96 9.22
N PRO A 133 -21.74 20.44 10.12
CA PRO A 133 -23.05 19.84 10.35
C PRO A 133 -24.07 20.22 9.25
N GLU A 134 -23.93 21.38 8.61
CA GLU A 134 -24.86 21.79 7.55
C GLU A 134 -24.57 21.05 6.25
N PRO A 135 -25.58 20.49 5.57
CA PRO A 135 -25.40 19.83 4.29
C PRO A 135 -24.93 20.84 3.23
N ILE A 136 -24.06 20.38 2.34
CA ILE A 136 -23.69 21.11 1.12
C ILE A 136 -23.94 20.18 -0.07
N ASP A 137 -24.58 20.66 -1.11
CA ASP A 137 -24.82 19.88 -2.33
C ASP A 137 -24.74 20.80 -3.55
N VAL A 138 -23.51 21.12 -3.94
CA VAL A 138 -23.20 22.00 -5.08
C VAL A 138 -21.98 21.46 -5.81
N GLN A 139 -21.70 22.01 -6.99
CA GLN A 139 -20.50 21.69 -7.76
C GLN A 139 -19.69 22.93 -8.10
N ALA A 140 -18.37 22.79 -8.12
CA ALA A 140 -17.44 23.78 -8.66
C ALA A 140 -16.55 23.12 -9.71
N ARG A 141 -16.58 23.62 -10.96
CA ARG A 141 -15.82 23.07 -12.10
C ARG A 141 -15.94 21.53 -12.27
N GLY A 142 -17.13 20.96 -12.00
CA GLY A 142 -17.36 19.51 -12.08
C GLY A 142 -16.86 18.70 -10.88
N VAL A 143 -16.35 19.35 -9.84
CA VAL A 143 -16.05 18.73 -8.54
C VAL A 143 -17.27 18.84 -7.63
N THR A 144 -17.73 17.70 -7.11
CA THR A 144 -18.81 17.68 -6.12
C THR A 144 -18.32 18.24 -4.80
N ILE A 145 -19.08 19.15 -4.22
CA ILE A 145 -18.81 19.73 -2.91
C ILE A 145 -19.92 19.33 -1.96
N CYS A 146 -19.55 18.63 -0.90
CA CYS A 146 -20.47 18.20 0.13
C CYS A 146 -19.93 18.43 1.53
N SER A 147 -20.67 18.03 2.56
CA SER A 147 -20.19 18.02 3.93
C SER A 147 -20.26 16.64 4.55
N THR A 148 -19.61 16.48 5.70
CA THR A 148 -19.65 15.24 6.48
C THR A 148 -21.07 14.83 6.87
N SER A 149 -22.02 15.77 6.96
CA SER A 149 -23.40 15.46 7.34
C SER A 149 -24.24 14.83 6.23
N ASN A 150 -23.88 15.03 4.95
CA ASN A 150 -24.63 14.46 3.82
C ASN A 150 -23.80 13.58 2.88
N LEU A 151 -22.48 13.45 3.07
CA LEU A 151 -21.59 12.64 2.22
C LEU A 151 -22.11 11.22 2.00
N ALA A 152 -22.43 10.48 3.06
CA ALA A 152 -22.86 9.09 2.95
C ALA A 152 -24.21 8.97 2.22
N ALA A 153 -25.15 9.87 2.51
CA ALA A 153 -26.45 9.90 1.84
C ALA A 153 -26.31 10.19 0.34
N LEU A 154 -25.44 11.16 -0.01
CA LEU A 154 -25.15 11.53 -1.40
C LEU A 154 -24.59 10.33 -2.17
N LEU A 155 -23.58 9.64 -1.63
CA LEU A 155 -22.99 8.48 -2.29
C LEU A 155 -24.00 7.32 -2.41
N ALA A 156 -24.77 7.03 -1.36
CA ALA A 156 -25.76 5.96 -1.37
C ALA A 156 -26.94 6.22 -2.32
N ALA A 157 -27.25 7.48 -2.61
CA ALA A 157 -28.31 7.86 -3.55
C ALA A 157 -27.89 7.75 -5.04
N MET A 158 -26.60 7.52 -5.31
CA MET A 158 -26.11 7.38 -6.68
C MET A 158 -26.72 6.14 -7.36
N PRO A 159 -27.16 6.25 -8.63
CA PRO A 159 -27.64 5.10 -9.38
C PRO A 159 -26.60 3.98 -9.44
N PRO A 160 -26.99 2.70 -9.32
CA PRO A 160 -26.05 1.59 -9.35
C PRO A 160 -25.51 1.36 -10.77
N ILE A 161 -24.41 2.02 -11.11
CA ILE A 161 -23.75 1.93 -12.42
C ILE A 161 -22.66 0.84 -12.45
N LEU A 162 -22.17 0.39 -11.28
CA LEU A 162 -21.18 -0.68 -11.18
C LEU A 162 -21.79 -1.97 -10.65
N GLY A 163 -21.64 -3.03 -11.42
CA GLY A 163 -21.93 -4.39 -10.97
C GLY A 163 -20.88 -4.93 -9.99
N PRO A 164 -21.20 -5.98 -9.21
CA PRO A 164 -20.31 -6.53 -8.18
C PRO A 164 -18.91 -6.91 -8.69
N GLU A 165 -18.82 -7.40 -9.91
CA GLU A 165 -17.57 -7.85 -10.51
C GLU A 165 -16.66 -6.67 -10.92
N SER A 166 -17.24 -5.57 -11.42
CA SER A 166 -16.50 -4.32 -11.65
C SER A 166 -16.02 -3.68 -10.35
N ILE A 167 -16.85 -3.72 -9.29
CA ILE A 167 -16.47 -3.25 -7.95
C ILE A 167 -15.28 -4.06 -7.42
N ARG A 168 -15.35 -5.40 -7.48
CA ARG A 168 -14.24 -6.28 -7.05
C ARG A 168 -12.94 -5.98 -7.79
N ARG A 169 -13.00 -5.79 -9.12
CA ARG A 169 -11.82 -5.40 -9.92
C ARG A 169 -11.27 -4.03 -9.53
N ALA A 170 -12.12 -3.03 -9.32
CA ALA A 170 -11.67 -1.70 -8.94
C ALA A 170 -11.02 -1.71 -7.55
N VAL A 171 -11.67 -2.31 -6.55
CA VAL A 171 -11.13 -2.50 -5.19
C VAL A 171 -9.78 -3.20 -5.23
N THR A 172 -9.67 -4.25 -6.03
CA THR A 172 -8.41 -4.99 -6.26
C THR A 172 -7.28 -4.08 -6.74
N ILE A 173 -7.52 -3.34 -7.83
CA ILE A 173 -6.49 -2.47 -8.43
C ILE A 173 -6.05 -1.41 -7.43
N LEU A 174 -7.01 -0.78 -6.73
CA LEU A 174 -6.75 0.29 -5.77
C LEU A 174 -6.03 -0.23 -4.53
N GLN A 175 -6.43 -1.37 -3.98
CA GLN A 175 -5.73 -2.01 -2.87
C GLN A 175 -4.27 -2.23 -3.24
N TRP A 176 -3.99 -2.76 -4.43
CA TRP A 176 -2.60 -2.98 -4.86
C TRP A 176 -1.85 -1.66 -5.07
N GLN A 177 -2.37 -0.76 -5.88
CA GLN A 177 -1.61 0.41 -6.33
C GLN A 177 -1.51 1.53 -5.30
N LEU A 178 -2.53 1.69 -4.46
CA LEU A 178 -2.65 2.83 -3.57
C LEU A 178 -2.17 2.52 -2.13
N THR A 179 -2.19 1.26 -1.69
CA THR A 179 -1.76 0.87 -0.33
C THR A 179 -0.34 0.28 -0.25
N SER A 180 0.27 -0.10 -1.38
CA SER A 180 1.54 -0.86 -1.43
C SER A 180 2.82 -0.09 -1.10
N ALA A 181 2.73 1.04 -0.39
CA ALA A 181 3.88 1.53 0.38
C ALA A 181 3.45 2.51 1.48
N ARG A 182 2.97 1.99 2.61
CA ARG A 182 3.35 2.63 3.87
C ARG A 182 4.84 2.38 4.06
N ARG A 183 5.68 3.42 3.95
CA ARG A 183 6.90 3.41 4.77
C ARG A 183 6.38 3.25 6.18
N PRO A 184 6.90 2.34 7.02
CA PRO A 184 6.70 2.53 8.44
C PRO A 184 7.16 3.96 8.71
N VAL A 185 6.26 4.80 9.22
CA VAL A 185 6.70 5.86 10.08
C VAL A 185 7.50 5.10 11.13
N THR A 186 8.82 5.17 11.05
CA THR A 186 9.63 4.96 12.23
C THR A 186 9.05 5.93 13.24
N ALA A 187 8.12 5.45 14.05
CA ALA A 187 8.09 5.81 15.44
C ALA A 187 9.50 5.45 15.92
N GLN A 188 10.43 6.39 15.74
CA GLN A 188 11.47 6.54 16.74
C GLN A 188 10.66 6.76 18.02
N SER A 189 10.46 5.65 18.71
CA SER A 189 10.40 5.59 20.15
C SER A 189 11.26 6.75 20.66
N VAL A 190 10.60 7.83 21.07
CA VAL A 190 11.18 8.80 21.99
C VAL A 190 11.08 8.14 23.36
N SER A 191 11.81 7.04 23.48
CA SER A 191 12.17 6.40 24.75
C SER A 191 13.69 6.41 24.84
N GLN A 192 14.31 7.55 24.53
CA GLN A 192 15.55 7.93 25.19
C GLN A 192 15.20 9.09 26.11
N ALA A 193 15.11 8.78 27.40
CA ALA A 193 15.24 9.78 28.44
C ALA A 193 16.46 10.64 28.10
N TRP A 194 16.24 11.95 27.93
CA TRP A 194 17.31 12.90 27.75
C TRP A 194 18.24 12.79 28.98
N PRO A 195 19.52 12.40 28.84
CA PRO A 195 20.43 12.47 29.97
C PRO A 195 20.56 13.95 30.40
N PRO A 196 20.63 14.26 31.70
CA PRO A 196 20.79 15.64 32.14
C PRO A 196 22.03 16.27 31.49
N PRO A 197 21.98 17.57 31.13
CA PRO A 197 23.09 18.21 30.44
C PRO A 197 24.37 18.09 31.28
N SER A 198 25.44 17.59 30.66
CA SER A 198 26.76 17.54 31.28
C SER A 198 27.23 18.98 31.58
N PRO A 199 27.95 19.21 32.70
CA PRO A 199 28.52 20.51 32.99
C PRO A 199 29.46 20.96 31.87
N PRO A 200 29.54 22.28 31.59
CA PRO A 200 30.31 22.80 30.47
C PRO A 200 31.79 22.43 30.63
N GLN A 201 32.33 21.65 29.70
CA GLN A 201 33.77 21.41 29.67
C GLN A 201 34.51 22.66 29.18
N PRO A 202 35.67 22.99 29.77
CA PRO A 202 36.50 24.10 29.31
C PRO A 202 37.00 23.82 27.89
N ARG A 203 36.84 24.81 27.00
CA ARG A 203 37.37 24.73 25.63
C ARG A 203 38.90 24.70 25.67
N PRO A 204 39.57 23.84 24.87
CA PRO A 204 41.02 23.90 24.78
C PRO A 204 41.46 25.20 24.09
N PRO A 205 42.62 25.77 24.46
CA PRO A 205 43.14 26.97 23.83
C PRO A 205 43.51 26.69 22.37
N ILE A 206 43.10 27.60 21.49
CA ILE A 206 43.49 27.61 20.09
C ILE A 206 44.99 27.91 20.04
N SER A 207 45.82 26.91 19.76
CA SER A 207 47.24 27.13 19.48
C SER A 207 47.41 27.70 18.08
N ARG A 208 47.78 28.98 18.04
CA ARG A 208 48.45 29.58 16.88
C ARG A 208 49.75 28.79 16.66
N ASN A 209 49.84 28.05 15.56
CA ASN A 209 51.10 27.83 14.84
C ASN A 209 50.77 27.43 13.40
N VAL A 210 50.72 28.46 12.55
CA VAL A 210 50.99 28.36 11.12
C VAL A 210 52.50 28.25 10.98
N ALA A 211 53.01 27.17 10.40
CA ALA A 211 54.06 27.21 9.38
C ALA A 211 54.49 25.80 8.93
N LEU A 212 54.49 25.65 7.61
CA LEU A 212 55.39 24.80 6.81
C LEU A 212 55.18 23.28 6.87
N ARG A 213 54.57 22.75 5.81
CA ARG A 213 55.24 21.81 4.90
C ARG A 213 54.48 21.69 3.57
N LEU A 214 55.02 22.37 2.56
CA LEU A 214 54.74 22.15 1.14
C LEU A 214 55.40 20.83 0.71
N GLY A 215 54.73 20.02 -0.12
CA GLY A 215 55.39 18.89 -0.78
C GLY A 215 54.47 17.98 -1.60
N LYS A 216 54.22 18.37 -2.86
CA LYS A 216 54.00 17.52 -4.05
C LYS A 216 52.78 16.57 -4.07
N ALA A 217 51.83 16.85 -4.98
CA ALA A 217 51.43 15.97 -6.11
C ALA A 217 50.05 16.37 -6.64
N GLY A 218 50.03 17.27 -7.63
CA GLY A 218 48.91 17.44 -8.53
C GLY A 218 49.21 16.74 -9.87
N CYS A 219 48.14 16.39 -10.59
CA CYS A 219 48.10 15.82 -11.94
C CYS A 219 48.36 14.31 -12.06
N GLY A 220 47.28 13.56 -12.31
CA GLY A 220 47.38 12.28 -13.00
C GLY A 220 46.49 11.17 -12.46
N LEU A 221 45.16 11.30 -12.52
CA LEU A 221 44.28 10.12 -12.66
C LEU A 221 42.86 10.49 -13.13
N LEU A 222 42.77 11.38 -14.11
CA LEU A 222 41.64 11.46 -15.02
C LEU A 222 42.18 10.89 -16.33
N LEU A 223 41.82 9.64 -16.70
CA LEU A 223 42.08 8.91 -17.97
C LEU A 223 42.57 7.44 -17.84
N ILE A 224 42.17 6.67 -16.82
CA ILE A 224 42.31 5.19 -16.90
C ILE A 224 41.11 4.51 -16.23
N LEU A 225 40.05 4.26 -16.99
CA LEU A 225 39.17 3.06 -16.90
C LEU A 225 38.02 3.13 -17.94
N VAL A 226 38.34 3.59 -19.15
CA VAL A 226 37.60 3.30 -20.40
C VAL A 226 38.20 2.07 -21.12
N GLY A 227 39.24 1.44 -20.55
CA GLY A 227 39.98 0.32 -21.12
C GLY A 227 39.79 -1.00 -20.37
N LEU A 228 38.55 -1.43 -20.11
CA LEU A 228 38.28 -2.79 -19.63
C LEU A 228 36.98 -3.34 -20.25
N LEU A 229 36.89 -3.19 -21.58
CA LEU A 229 35.80 -3.70 -22.42
C LEU A 229 36.29 -4.61 -23.55
N PHE A 230 37.53 -5.12 -23.50
CA PHE A 230 38.01 -6.06 -24.52
C PHE A 230 38.88 -7.16 -23.92
N ALA A 231 38.67 -8.37 -24.44
CA ALA A 231 39.44 -9.61 -24.28
C ALA A 231 39.08 -10.53 -23.10
N VAL A 232 38.02 -11.35 -23.29
CA VAL A 232 38.14 -12.83 -23.27
C VAL A 232 37.12 -13.41 -24.27
N GLY A 233 37.60 -13.81 -25.47
CA GLY A 233 37.01 -14.91 -26.24
C GLY A 233 37.47 -16.24 -25.61
N LEU A 234 36.85 -17.41 -25.79
CA LEU A 234 36.38 -18.08 -27.01
C LEU A 234 35.66 -19.39 -26.58
N ILE A 235 35.09 -20.12 -27.55
CA ILE A 235 34.44 -21.47 -27.53
C ILE A 235 32.90 -21.36 -27.40
N GLY A 236 32.03 -21.81 -28.32
CA GLY A 236 32.09 -22.55 -29.60
C GLY A 236 30.67 -23.15 -29.82
N VAL A 237 29.85 -22.63 -30.76
CA VAL A 237 29.44 -23.22 -32.07
C VAL A 237 28.46 -24.42 -32.04
N VAL A 238 27.46 -24.37 -32.95
CA VAL A 238 26.53 -25.42 -33.49
C VAL A 238 25.13 -25.49 -32.83
N LEU A 239 23.96 -25.57 -33.49
CA LEU A 239 23.34 -25.21 -34.80
C LEU A 239 21.87 -25.71 -34.77
N LYS A 240 20.97 -25.05 -35.53
CA LYS A 240 19.62 -25.50 -36.03
C LYS A 240 18.51 -25.71 -34.99
N GLY A 241 17.25 -25.34 -35.20
CA GLY A 241 16.52 -24.79 -36.35
C GLY A 241 15.07 -25.29 -36.32
N ILE A 242 14.09 -24.40 -36.57
CA ILE A 242 12.74 -24.63 -37.18
C ILE A 242 11.78 -25.52 -36.32
N ASP A 243 10.53 -25.14 -35.98
CA ASP A 243 9.41 -24.88 -36.89
C ASP A 243 8.20 -24.18 -36.22
N ALA A 244 7.36 -23.63 -37.10
CA ALA A 244 6.07 -23.01 -36.80
C ALA A 244 4.98 -24.03 -36.41
N GLY A 245 3.99 -23.59 -35.64
CA GLY A 245 2.79 -24.37 -35.34
C GLY A 245 1.69 -23.50 -34.76
N ALA A 246 0.91 -22.86 -35.63
CA ALA A 246 -0.38 -22.30 -35.26
C ALA A 246 -1.40 -23.45 -35.12
N THR A 247 -2.11 -23.52 -34.00
CA THR A 247 -3.38 -24.25 -33.90
C THR A 247 -4.39 -23.47 -33.06
N HIS A 248 -5.51 -23.15 -33.71
CA HIS A 248 -6.78 -22.85 -33.07
C HIS A 248 -7.31 -24.06 -32.30
N SER A 249 -7.89 -23.85 -31.10
CA SER A 249 -9.07 -24.59 -30.60
C SER A 249 -9.55 -23.89 -29.30
N ARG A 250 -10.68 -23.16 -29.30
CA ARG A 250 -12.10 -23.58 -29.19
C ARG A 250 -12.56 -23.78 -27.73
N ASN A 251 -13.60 -23.03 -27.37
CA ASN A 251 -14.45 -23.17 -26.19
C ASN A 251 -14.88 -24.62 -25.90
N GLY A 252 -14.98 -24.96 -24.62
CA GLY A 252 -15.75 -26.12 -24.15
C GLY A 252 -15.53 -26.37 -22.66
N GLY A 253 -16.57 -26.13 -21.84
CA GLY A 253 -16.65 -26.70 -20.50
C GLY A 253 -16.78 -28.22 -20.57
N GLY A 254 -16.22 -28.90 -19.57
CA GLY A 254 -16.32 -30.34 -19.40
C GLY A 254 -15.54 -30.79 -18.17
N ASP A 255 -16.24 -31.40 -17.23
CA ASP A 255 -15.71 -32.10 -16.07
C ASP A 255 -14.52 -33.01 -16.46
N THR A 256 -13.42 -32.91 -15.70
CA THR A 256 -12.33 -33.89 -15.75
C THR A 256 -12.37 -34.72 -14.47
N PRO A 257 -12.49 -36.06 -14.53
CA PRO A 257 -12.47 -36.90 -13.34
C PRO A 257 -11.02 -37.18 -12.89
N GLY A 258 -10.74 -36.99 -11.60
CA GLY A 258 -9.75 -37.79 -10.87
C GLY A 258 -8.28 -37.35 -10.87
N ALA A 259 -7.96 -36.05 -10.78
CA ALA A 259 -6.65 -35.65 -10.28
C ALA A 259 -6.66 -35.79 -8.75
N SER A 260 -5.87 -36.72 -8.20
CA SER A 260 -5.66 -36.81 -6.75
C SER A 260 -5.12 -35.47 -6.24
N GLU A 261 -5.75 -34.90 -5.19
CA GLU A 261 -5.28 -33.66 -4.57
C GLU A 261 -3.79 -33.82 -4.16
N PRO A 262 -2.92 -32.84 -4.48
CA PRO A 262 -1.49 -32.97 -4.24
C PRO A 262 -1.21 -33.07 -2.73
N THR A 263 -0.22 -33.89 -2.39
CA THR A 263 0.12 -34.14 -0.98
C THR A 263 0.87 -32.94 -0.41
N PHE A 264 0.62 -32.56 0.85
CA PHE A 264 1.37 -31.48 1.50
C PHE A 264 2.89 -31.68 1.40
N GLY A 265 3.60 -30.67 0.89
CA GLY A 265 5.02 -30.74 0.53
C GLY A 265 5.30 -30.98 -0.95
N GLU A 266 4.31 -31.40 -1.74
CA GLU A 266 4.41 -31.56 -3.18
C GLU A 266 4.47 -30.19 -3.89
N VAL A 267 5.32 -30.10 -4.91
CA VAL A 267 5.46 -28.89 -5.73
C VAL A 267 4.47 -28.98 -6.88
N VAL A 268 3.52 -28.04 -6.92
CA VAL A 268 2.51 -27.96 -7.97
C VAL A 268 2.87 -26.84 -8.94
N ARG A 269 2.70 -27.12 -10.23
CA ARG A 269 2.87 -26.12 -11.28
C ARG A 269 1.55 -25.41 -11.53
N VAL A 270 1.56 -24.09 -11.45
CA VAL A 270 0.47 -23.23 -11.92
C VAL A 270 0.79 -22.80 -13.34
N ALA A 271 -0.17 -22.95 -14.25
CA ALA A 271 0.02 -22.63 -15.65
C ALA A 271 0.24 -21.13 -15.88
N ALA A 272 0.89 -20.78 -16.98
CA ALA A 272 0.99 -19.38 -17.40
C ALA A 272 -0.38 -18.89 -17.89
N THR A 273 -0.65 -17.60 -17.69
CA THR A 273 -1.79 -16.89 -18.26
C THR A 273 -1.29 -15.76 -19.16
N GLU A 274 -2.18 -15.08 -19.88
CA GLU A 274 -1.83 -13.90 -20.67
C GLU A 274 -1.15 -12.80 -19.83
N SER A 275 -1.55 -12.67 -18.58
CA SER A 275 -1.08 -11.60 -17.68
C SER A 275 0.14 -12.00 -16.85
N HIS A 276 0.32 -13.30 -16.58
CA HIS A 276 1.30 -13.79 -15.61
C HIS A 276 2.02 -15.07 -16.07
N PRO A 277 3.35 -15.17 -15.88
CA PRO A 277 4.10 -16.38 -16.19
C PRO A 277 3.72 -17.54 -15.26
N ALA A 278 4.10 -18.76 -15.66
CA ALA A 278 3.92 -19.97 -14.86
C ALA A 278 4.67 -19.90 -13.52
N LEU A 279 4.08 -20.52 -12.49
CA LEU A 279 4.69 -20.64 -11.17
C LEU A 279 4.90 -22.10 -10.78
N ARG A 280 5.84 -22.32 -9.85
CA ARG A 280 5.85 -23.50 -9.00
C ARG A 280 5.56 -23.10 -7.57
N VAL A 281 4.55 -23.71 -6.98
CA VAL A 281 4.06 -23.42 -5.63
C VAL A 281 4.19 -24.67 -4.78
N ARG A 282 4.60 -24.50 -3.52
CA ARG A 282 4.67 -25.55 -2.52
C ARG A 282 4.14 -25.02 -1.19
N ALA A 283 3.27 -25.77 -0.55
CA ALA A 283 2.91 -25.59 0.85
C ALA A 283 3.62 -26.68 1.68
N ASP A 284 4.39 -26.30 2.69
CA ASP A 284 5.14 -27.25 3.52
C ASP A 284 5.39 -26.77 4.94
N GLY A 285 5.29 -27.66 5.91
CA GLY A 285 5.48 -27.34 7.32
C GLY A 285 4.34 -26.51 7.92
N VAL A 286 3.93 -26.92 9.12
CA VAL A 286 2.92 -26.26 9.95
C VAL A 286 3.59 -25.90 11.27
N THR A 287 3.39 -24.69 11.78
CA THR A 287 4.02 -24.24 13.02
C THR A 287 3.06 -23.40 13.84
N ARG A 288 3.04 -23.63 15.16
CA ARG A 288 2.26 -22.78 16.08
C ARG A 288 2.94 -21.42 16.21
N VAL A 289 2.18 -20.35 16.06
CA VAL A 289 2.71 -18.98 16.09
C VAL A 289 2.28 -18.31 17.41
N ALA A 290 3.21 -17.60 18.05
CA ALA A 290 2.91 -16.85 19.28
C ALA A 290 2.03 -15.61 18.97
N MET A 291 1.13 -15.28 19.89
CA MET A 291 0.33 -14.04 19.84
C MET A 291 1.19 -12.82 20.25
N THR A 292 0.95 -11.65 19.62
CA THR A 292 1.54 -10.36 20.06
C THR A 292 0.66 -9.62 21.04
N ASP A 293 1.27 -8.74 21.85
CA ASP A 293 0.63 -7.69 22.66
C ASP A 293 0.06 -6.49 21.85
N LEU A 294 0.03 -6.56 20.51
CA LEU A 294 -0.32 -5.45 19.60
C LEU A 294 -1.84 -5.25 19.35
N GLY A 295 -2.70 -5.67 20.29
CA GLY A 295 -4.03 -5.07 20.45
C GLY A 295 -5.10 -5.33 19.37
N VAL A 296 -4.99 -6.40 18.56
CA VAL A 296 -6.17 -6.96 17.86
C VAL A 296 -6.51 -8.28 18.53
N ALA A 297 -7.65 -8.32 19.22
CA ALA A 297 -8.07 -9.50 19.98
C ALA A 297 -8.44 -10.64 19.02
N LEU A 298 -7.73 -11.77 19.10
CA LEU A 298 -8.29 -13.05 18.65
C LEU A 298 -9.62 -13.29 19.37
N HIS A 299 -10.55 -14.00 18.74
CA HIS A 299 -11.74 -14.43 19.46
C HIS A 299 -11.31 -15.35 20.60
N ARG A 300 -12.02 -15.28 21.74
CA ARG A 300 -11.71 -16.12 22.90
C ARG A 300 -11.77 -17.60 22.49
N GLY A 301 -10.66 -18.32 22.64
CA GLY A 301 -10.54 -19.73 22.25
C GLY A 301 -10.01 -19.95 20.84
N GLU A 302 -9.19 -19.04 20.30
CA GLU A 302 -8.45 -19.24 19.05
C GLU A 302 -6.93 -19.22 19.29
N HIS A 303 -6.18 -19.91 18.43
CA HIS A 303 -4.72 -19.87 18.37
C HIS A 303 -4.22 -19.68 16.93
N LEU A 304 -2.98 -19.23 16.78
CA LEU A 304 -2.39 -18.96 15.47
C LEU A 304 -1.58 -20.14 14.94
N VAL A 305 -1.81 -20.48 13.68
CA VAL A 305 -1.09 -21.53 12.95
C VAL A 305 -0.49 -20.95 11.67
N GLY A 306 0.82 -21.04 11.52
CA GLY A 306 1.56 -20.65 10.33
C GLY A 306 1.79 -21.81 9.39
N VAL A 307 1.50 -21.63 8.12
CA VAL A 307 1.79 -22.57 7.02
C VAL A 307 2.81 -21.94 6.10
N ARG A 308 3.89 -22.66 5.79
CA ARG A 308 4.93 -22.11 4.91
C ARG A 308 4.57 -22.32 3.47
N TYR A 309 4.80 -21.28 2.68
CA TYR A 309 4.70 -21.34 1.23
C TYR A 309 6.04 -21.00 0.59
N THR A 310 6.33 -21.67 -0.51
CA THR A 310 7.42 -21.33 -1.43
C THR A 310 6.82 -21.16 -2.82
N ILE A 311 7.01 -19.97 -3.41
CA ILE A 311 6.49 -19.62 -4.73
C ILE A 311 7.67 -19.23 -5.61
N ARG A 312 7.89 -19.96 -6.71
CA ARG A 312 8.96 -19.70 -7.67
C ARG A 312 8.39 -19.29 -9.02
N ASN A 313 8.95 -18.23 -9.59
CA ASN A 313 8.65 -17.83 -10.96
C ASN A 313 9.41 -18.72 -11.95
N ASP A 314 8.68 -19.52 -12.71
CA ASP A 314 9.20 -20.46 -13.70
C ASP A 314 9.10 -19.95 -15.14
N GLY A 315 8.54 -18.77 -15.35
CA GLY A 315 8.53 -18.13 -16.67
C GLY A 315 9.69 -17.17 -16.90
N ASP A 316 9.61 -16.48 -18.03
CA ASP A 316 10.63 -15.62 -18.63
C ASP A 316 10.45 -14.12 -18.31
N ARG A 317 9.30 -13.75 -17.75
CA ARG A 317 8.94 -12.37 -17.37
C ARG A 317 8.74 -12.25 -15.86
N MET A 318 8.72 -11.01 -15.35
CA MET A 318 8.46 -10.76 -13.92
C MET A 318 7.03 -11.17 -13.54
N TRP A 319 6.86 -11.73 -12.35
CA TRP A 319 5.57 -12.11 -11.77
C TRP A 319 5.24 -11.23 -10.56
N GLY A 320 3.99 -10.78 -10.43
CA GLY A 320 3.51 -9.93 -9.33
C GLY A 320 2.49 -10.65 -8.45
N ALA A 321 2.74 -10.69 -7.14
CA ALA A 321 2.01 -11.48 -6.16
C ALA A 321 0.90 -10.75 -5.40
N ALA A 322 0.29 -9.73 -6.01
CA ALA A 322 -0.65 -8.88 -5.29
C ALA A 322 -2.02 -9.55 -5.12
N VAL A 323 -2.69 -9.37 -3.98
CA VAL A 323 -4.10 -9.75 -3.85
C VAL A 323 -4.96 -9.01 -4.91
N PRO A 324 -5.90 -9.68 -5.57
CA PRO A 324 -6.32 -11.07 -5.40
C PRO A 324 -5.58 -12.04 -6.33
N TYR A 325 -4.58 -11.60 -7.11
CA TYR A 325 -3.79 -12.49 -7.98
C TYR A 325 -3.09 -13.61 -7.23
N LEU A 326 -2.86 -13.46 -5.92
CA LEU A 326 -2.44 -14.52 -5.04
C LEU A 326 -3.25 -14.42 -3.75
N SER A 327 -4.16 -15.37 -3.53
CA SER A 327 -4.92 -15.47 -2.29
C SER A 327 -4.61 -16.79 -1.61
N PHE A 328 -4.57 -16.76 -0.28
CA PHE A 328 -4.32 -17.94 0.55
C PHE A 328 -5.57 -18.21 1.37
N SER A 329 -5.98 -19.47 1.44
CA SER A 329 -7.10 -19.88 2.28
C SER A 329 -6.81 -21.20 2.97
N ALA A 330 -7.53 -21.49 4.04
CA ALA A 330 -7.44 -22.77 4.73
C ALA A 330 -8.82 -23.24 5.16
N LEU A 331 -9.06 -24.55 5.05
CA LEU A 331 -10.25 -25.24 5.54
C LEU A 331 -9.90 -25.94 6.87
N LEU A 332 -10.82 -25.83 7.81
CA LEU A 332 -10.73 -26.42 9.14
C LEU A 332 -11.47 -27.76 9.20
N SER A 333 -11.10 -28.61 10.16
CA SER A 333 -11.72 -29.92 10.42
C SER A 333 -13.22 -29.84 10.76
N ASN A 334 -13.73 -28.66 11.13
CA ASN A 334 -15.14 -28.40 11.39
C ASN A 334 -15.91 -27.90 10.14
N GLY A 335 -15.26 -27.87 8.97
CA GLY A 335 -15.85 -27.41 7.70
C GLY A 335 -15.85 -25.89 7.51
N GLN A 336 -15.34 -25.11 8.45
CA GLN A 336 -15.24 -23.65 8.32
C GLN A 336 -13.91 -23.22 7.69
N HIS A 337 -13.88 -22.03 7.09
CA HIS A 337 -12.63 -21.43 6.62
C HIS A 337 -11.94 -20.68 7.78
N ALA A 338 -10.61 -20.82 7.85
CA ALA A 338 -9.81 -20.07 8.80
C ALA A 338 -9.67 -18.61 8.36
N GLY A 339 -9.76 -17.67 9.31
CA GLY A 339 -9.43 -16.27 9.04
C GLY A 339 -7.95 -16.09 8.71
N VAL A 340 -7.62 -15.37 7.63
CA VAL A 340 -6.23 -15.03 7.30
C VAL A 340 -5.73 -14.01 8.32
N GLY A 341 -4.83 -14.44 9.19
CA GLY A 341 -4.31 -13.67 10.30
C GLY A 341 -3.28 -12.65 9.85
N SER A 342 -3.64 -11.37 9.91
CA SER A 342 -2.69 -10.25 9.82
C SER A 342 -1.89 -10.06 11.14
N TYR A 343 -1.88 -11.05 12.03
CA TYR A 343 -1.79 -10.85 13.48
C TYR A 343 -0.70 -11.69 14.17
N ALA A 344 0.45 -11.89 13.52
CA ALA A 344 1.52 -12.75 14.04
C ALA A 344 2.70 -11.99 14.62
N ALA A 345 3.26 -12.48 15.74
CA ALA A 345 4.51 -12.02 16.37
C ALA A 345 5.76 -12.49 15.60
N LEU A 346 5.73 -12.39 14.28
CA LEU A 346 6.83 -12.82 13.43
C LEU A 346 7.47 -11.60 12.79
N PRO A 347 8.81 -11.55 12.70
CA PRO A 347 9.46 -10.51 11.94
C PRO A 347 8.94 -10.56 10.49
N ALA A 348 8.78 -9.41 9.86
CA ALA A 348 8.23 -9.31 8.50
C ALA A 348 9.00 -10.18 7.47
N SER A 349 10.25 -10.53 7.76
CA SER A 349 11.08 -11.44 6.94
C SER A 349 10.64 -12.91 6.99
N GLU A 350 9.90 -13.32 8.02
CA GLU A 350 9.39 -14.69 8.17
C GLU A 350 7.98 -14.87 7.59
N LEU A 351 7.22 -13.78 7.49
CA LEU A 351 5.89 -13.78 6.91
C LEU A 351 5.94 -13.78 5.38
N MET A 352 4.94 -14.40 4.76
CA MET A 352 4.68 -14.20 3.35
C MET A 352 4.22 -12.75 3.16
N PRO A 353 4.92 -11.92 2.36
CA PRO A 353 4.47 -10.57 2.11
C PRO A 353 3.13 -10.57 1.39
N ALA A 354 2.23 -9.65 1.76
CA ALA A 354 0.93 -9.50 1.10
C ALA A 354 1.03 -9.16 -0.40
N ALA A 355 2.17 -8.61 -0.82
CA ALA A 355 2.53 -8.40 -2.21
C ALA A 355 4.05 -8.44 -2.38
N PHE A 356 4.52 -9.03 -3.48
CA PHE A 356 5.93 -9.09 -3.84
C PHE A 356 6.08 -9.28 -5.36
N ASN A 357 7.25 -8.92 -5.90
CA ASN A 357 7.58 -9.18 -7.30
C ASN A 357 8.66 -10.27 -7.39
N LEU A 358 8.46 -11.23 -8.28
CA LEU A 358 9.42 -12.29 -8.56
C LEU A 358 10.00 -12.14 -9.95
N ARG A 359 11.31 -11.91 -10.02
CA ARG A 359 12.07 -12.05 -11.27
C ARG A 359 12.09 -13.52 -11.73
N PRO A 360 12.26 -13.79 -13.04
CA PRO A 360 12.46 -15.14 -13.56
C PRO A 360 13.46 -15.96 -12.74
N GLY A 361 13.09 -17.19 -12.39
CA GLY A 361 13.90 -18.12 -11.61
C GLY A 361 14.06 -17.79 -10.12
N LYS A 362 13.49 -16.67 -9.62
CA LYS A 362 13.52 -16.32 -8.19
C LYS A 362 12.31 -16.89 -7.46
N ALA A 363 12.49 -17.08 -6.15
CA ALA A 363 11.47 -17.59 -5.25
C ALA A 363 11.22 -16.64 -4.08
N GLN A 364 9.95 -16.59 -3.64
CA GLN A 364 9.54 -15.98 -2.38
C GLN A 364 9.15 -17.11 -1.43
N ARG A 365 9.59 -17.00 -0.18
CA ARG A 365 9.26 -17.94 0.89
C ARG A 365 8.73 -17.15 2.08
N GLY A 366 7.75 -17.69 2.78
CA GLY A 366 7.21 -17.08 3.99
C GLY A 366 6.07 -17.89 4.60
N LEU A 367 5.71 -17.55 5.84
CA LEU A 367 4.57 -18.10 6.54
C LEU A 367 3.30 -17.29 6.23
N VAL A 368 2.21 -17.98 5.91
CA VAL A 368 0.85 -17.43 5.97
C VAL A 368 0.23 -17.92 7.27
N VAL A 369 -0.31 -17.00 8.06
CA VAL A 369 -0.82 -17.29 9.40
C VAL A 369 -2.33 -17.31 9.38
N PHE A 370 -2.92 -18.31 10.04
CA PHE A 370 -4.35 -18.51 10.15
C PHE A 370 -4.77 -18.51 11.61
N ALA A 371 -5.91 -17.90 11.92
CA ALA A 371 -6.58 -18.04 13.21
C ALA A 371 -7.42 -19.33 13.22
N VAL A 372 -7.17 -20.20 14.21
CA VAL A 372 -7.78 -21.52 14.31
C VAL A 372 -8.46 -21.65 15.66
N PRO A 373 -9.78 -21.94 15.72
CA PRO A 373 -10.47 -22.23 16.97
C PRO A 373 -9.87 -23.43 17.71
N ASP A 374 -9.86 -23.37 19.03
CA ASP A 374 -9.44 -24.48 19.88
C ASP A 374 -10.32 -25.71 19.61
N GLY A 375 -9.68 -26.86 19.38
CA GLY A 375 -10.36 -28.09 18.99
C GLY A 375 -10.54 -28.29 17.48
N ALA A 376 -10.32 -27.26 16.65
CA ALA A 376 -10.23 -27.39 15.20
C ALA A 376 -8.78 -27.58 14.74
N LYS A 377 -8.59 -28.18 13.56
CA LYS A 377 -7.29 -28.32 12.90
C LYS A 377 -7.38 -27.83 11.46
N LEU A 378 -6.28 -27.31 10.90
CA LEU A 378 -6.17 -27.11 9.46
C LEU A 378 -6.15 -28.48 8.78
N VAL A 379 -7.08 -28.74 7.86
CA VAL A 379 -7.14 -29.99 7.07
C VAL A 379 -6.77 -29.77 5.62
N ARG A 380 -6.94 -28.54 5.13
CA ARG A 380 -6.60 -28.16 3.76
C ARG A 380 -6.11 -26.74 3.71
N VAL A 381 -5.15 -26.49 2.83
CA VAL A 381 -4.69 -25.15 2.50
C VAL A 381 -4.68 -24.96 0.99
N SER A 382 -4.99 -23.75 0.54
CA SER A 382 -4.99 -23.45 -0.88
C SER A 382 -4.33 -22.12 -1.20
N VAL A 383 -3.84 -22.05 -2.43
CA VAL A 383 -3.34 -20.84 -3.07
C VAL A 383 -4.11 -20.66 -4.36
N GLN A 384 -4.89 -19.59 -4.45
CA GLN A 384 -5.54 -19.22 -5.70
C GLN A 384 -4.69 -18.19 -6.43
N THR A 385 -4.50 -18.43 -7.72
CA THR A 385 -3.90 -17.44 -8.62
C THR A 385 -4.96 -16.75 -9.46
N GLY A 386 -4.76 -15.47 -9.82
CA GLY A 386 -5.67 -14.73 -10.72
C GLY A 386 -6.87 -14.06 -10.06
N LEU A 387 -7.68 -13.35 -10.86
CA LEU A 387 -8.82 -12.56 -10.39
C LEU A 387 -10.07 -13.43 -10.15
N GLY A 388 -10.13 -14.13 -9.02
CA GLY A 388 -11.36 -14.80 -8.51
C GLY A 388 -11.82 -16.07 -9.25
N SER A 389 -11.43 -16.28 -10.51
CA SER A 389 -11.68 -17.52 -11.29
C SER A 389 -10.40 -18.21 -11.76
N GLY A 390 -9.23 -17.79 -11.27
CA GLY A 390 -7.98 -18.41 -11.70
C GLY A 390 -7.68 -19.69 -10.93
N GLU A 391 -6.62 -20.37 -11.37
CA GLU A 391 -6.25 -21.71 -10.93
C GLU A 391 -6.00 -21.74 -9.41
N SER A 392 -6.76 -22.57 -8.70
CA SER A 392 -6.58 -22.86 -7.27
C SER A 392 -5.75 -24.13 -7.13
N VAL A 393 -4.70 -24.05 -6.32
CA VAL A 393 -3.91 -25.21 -5.92
C VAL A 393 -4.21 -25.50 -4.46
N GLU A 394 -4.54 -26.75 -4.15
CA GLU A 394 -4.94 -27.17 -2.80
C GLU A 394 -4.07 -28.33 -2.31
N TRP A 395 -3.68 -28.31 -1.03
CA TRP A 395 -2.96 -29.41 -0.39
C TRP A 395 -3.73 -29.89 0.83
N LEU A 396 -3.81 -31.22 0.99
CA LEU A 396 -4.32 -31.85 2.21
C LEU A 396 -3.23 -31.88 3.27
N ILE A 397 -3.53 -31.32 4.44
CA ILE A 397 -2.64 -31.38 5.61
C ILE A 397 -2.89 -32.72 6.33
N PRO A 398 -1.84 -33.54 6.55
CA PRO A 398 -1.96 -34.86 7.17
C PRO A 398 -2.31 -34.82 8.67
#